data_AF-A0A2I0ILD8-F1
#
_entry.id   AF-A0A2I0ILD8-F1
#
_cell.length_a   1.000
_cell.length_b   1.000
_cell.length_c   1.000
_cell.angle_alpha   90.00
_cell.angle_beta   90.00
_cell.angle_gamma   90.00
#
_symmetry.space_group_name_H-M   'P 1'
#
loop_
_entity.id
_entity.type
_entity.pdbx_description
1 polymer ?
#
loop_
_entity_poly.entity_id
_entity_poly.type
_entity_poly.pdbx_seq_one_letter_code
_entity_poly.pdbx_strand_id
1 'polypeptide(L)' 'MADVEADVAVPGQPKKRTFKKFSFRGVDLDALLDMSTDELVKLFTARARR' A
#
# COMPACT_ATOMS: atom_id res chain seq x y z
N MET A 1 17.21 9.50 7.32
CA MET A 1 17.92 9.47 6.02
C MET A 1 17.19 8.48 5.13
N ALA A 2 16.60 8.96 4.04
CA ALA A 2 15.92 8.13 3.06
C ALA A 2 16.75 8.20 1.78
N ASP A 3 17.57 7.18 1.54
CA ASP A 3 18.25 6.97 0.25
C ASP A 3 17.22 6.42 -0.74
N VAL A 4 16.84 7.25 -1.70
CA VAL A 4 16.15 6.84 -2.92
C VAL A 4 17.24 6.66 -3.97
N GLU A 5 17.80 5.45 -4.03
CA GLU A 5 18.76 5.06 -5.07
C GLU A 5 18.05 4.95 -6.42
N ALA A 6 18.61 5.67 -7.40
CA ALA A 6 18.16 5.71 -8.77
C ALA A 6 18.38 4.36 -9.48
N ASP A 7 17.32 3.85 -10.10
CA ASP A 7 17.28 2.60 -10.86
C ASP A 7 18.01 2.79 -12.21
N VAL A 8 19.25 2.31 -12.32
CA VAL A 8 19.95 2.18 -13.61
C VAL A 8 19.51 0.88 -14.27
N ALA A 9 18.62 0.98 -15.25
CA ALA A 9 18.09 -0.18 -15.98
C ALA A 9 19.08 -0.69 -17.04
N VAL A 10 19.67 -1.87 -16.80
CA VAL A 10 20.38 -2.68 -17.80
C VAL A 10 19.37 -3.53 -18.58
N PRO A 11 19.35 -3.50 -19.93
CA PRO A 11 18.38 -4.27 -20.71
C PRO A 11 18.76 -5.76 -20.68
N GLY A 12 17.93 -6.59 -20.03
CA GLY A 12 18.04 -8.06 -20.09
C GLY A 12 18.04 -8.81 -18.77
N GLN A 13 18.08 -8.13 -17.62
CA GLN A 13 17.87 -8.80 -16.32
C GLN A 13 16.39 -8.84 -15.94
N PRO A 14 15.84 -9.99 -15.49
CA PRO A 14 14.48 -10.05 -14.99
C PRO A 14 14.36 -9.11 -13.79
N LYS A 15 13.46 -8.13 -13.91
CA LYS A 15 13.30 -7.07 -12.92
C LYS A 15 13.08 -7.70 -11.54
N LYS A 16 14.02 -7.45 -10.61
CA LYS A 16 13.89 -7.89 -9.21
C LYS A 16 12.49 -7.47 -8.73
N ARG A 17 11.64 -8.42 -8.35
CA ARG A 17 10.27 -8.10 -7.87
C ARG A 17 10.42 -7.31 -6.57
N THR A 18 10.25 -6.00 -6.65
CA THR A 18 10.17 -5.16 -5.47
C THR A 18 8.83 -5.42 -4.76
N PHE A 19 8.86 -5.46 -3.43
CA PHE A 19 7.64 -5.53 -2.63
C PHE A 19 6.80 -4.28 -2.91
N LYS A 20 5.57 -4.47 -3.37
CA LYS A 20 4.64 -3.35 -3.58
C LYS A 20 4.02 -3.02 -2.22
N LYS A 21 4.22 -1.79 -1.75
CA LYS A 21 3.46 -1.26 -0.61
C LYS A 21 1.99 -1.22 -1.02
N PHE A 22 1.15 -1.83 -0.19
CA PHE A 22 -0.28 -1.83 -0.43
C PHE A 22 -0.91 -0.70 0.38
N SER A 23 -1.74 0.09 -0.30
CA SER A 23 -2.55 1.13 0.31
C SER A 23 -4.01 0.84 -0.01
N PHE A 24 -4.89 0.85 0.97
CA PHE A 24 -6.31 0.72 0.77
C PHE A 24 -6.94 2.11 0.73
N ARG A 25 -7.58 2.49 -0.38
CA ARG A 25 -8.29 3.78 -0.51
C ARG A 25 -7.44 5.01 -0.17
N GLY A 26 -6.11 4.94 -0.31
CA GLY A 26 -5.19 6.01 0.06
C GLY A 26 -4.67 5.96 1.51
N VAL A 27 -4.99 4.89 2.24
CA VAL A 27 -4.53 4.63 3.61
C VAL A 27 -3.54 3.45 3.60
N ASP A 28 -2.38 3.62 4.24
CA ASP A 28 -1.38 2.55 4.39
C ASP A 28 -1.88 1.46 5.35
N LEU A 29 -1.42 0.22 5.14
CA LEU A 29 -1.87 -0.92 5.94
C LEU A 29 -1.63 -0.77 7.44
N ASP A 30 -0.46 -0.25 7.84
CA ASP A 30 -0.14 -0.06 9.26
C ASP A 30 -1.12 0.94 9.90
N ALA A 31 -1.36 2.06 9.22
CA ALA A 31 -2.34 3.06 9.66
C ALA A 31 -3.78 2.52 9.67
N LEU A 32 -4.11 1.58 8.77
CA LEU A 32 -5.44 1.00 8.68
C LEU A 32 -5.76 0.08 9.86
N LEU A 33 -4.74 -0.53 10.46
CA LEU A 33 -4.88 -1.37 11.65
C LEU A 33 -5.04 -0.53 12.93
N ASP A 34 -4.49 0.68 12.95
CA ASP A 34 -4.59 1.61 14.07
C ASP A 34 -5.90 2.41 14.08
N MET A 35 -6.68 2.38 12.99
CA MET A 35 -7.95 3.09 12.89
C MET A 35 -9.06 2.48 13.75
N SER A 36 -9.99 3.34 14.18
CA SER A 36 -11.21 2.90 14.85
C SER A 36 -12.17 2.21 13.87
N THR A 37 -12.97 1.24 14.36
CA THR A 37 -13.94 0.51 13.54
C THR A 37 -14.93 1.42 12.84
N ASP A 38 -15.37 2.51 13.49
CA ASP A 38 -16.34 3.46 12.93
C ASP A 38 -15.79 4.22 11.71
N GLU A 39 -14.50 4.49 11.69
CA GLU A 39 -13.82 5.15 10.57
C GLU A 39 -13.51 4.14 9.46
N LEU A 40 -13.08 2.94 9.84
CA LEU A 40 -12.76 1.85 8.93
C LEU A 40 -13.99 1.36 8.14
N VAL A 41 -15.15 1.26 8.79
CA VAL A 41 -16.41 0.87 8.15
C VAL A 41 -16.80 1.85 7.04
N LYS A 42 -16.53 3.15 7.18
CA LYS A 42 -16.84 4.17 6.14
C LYS A 42 -16.03 3.98 4.85
N LEU A 43 -14.83 3.38 4.95
CA LEU A 43 -13.96 3.10 3.80
C LEU A 43 -14.42 1.86 3.00
N PHE A 44 -15.26 1.01 3.58
CA PHE A 44 -15.72 -0.23 2.97
C PHE A 44 -16.88 -0.05 1.97
N THR A 45 -16.99 -1.02 1.07
CA THR A 45 -18.11 -1.09 0.11
C THR A 45 -19.42 -1.39 0.81
N ALA A 46 -20.55 -1.08 0.18
CA ALA A 46 -21.88 -1.20 0.79
C ALA A 46 -22.22 -2.60 1.32
N ARG A 47 -21.65 -3.67 0.72
CA ARG A 47 -21.88 -5.05 1.17
C ARG A 47 -21.15 -5.36 2.48
N ALA A 48 -19.90 -4.93 2.63
CA ALA A 48 -19.11 -5.19 3.83
C ALA A 48 -19.56 -4.35 5.05
N ARG A 49 -20.42 -3.33 4.83
CA ARG A 49 -21.04 -2.52 5.88
C ARG A 49 -22.38 -3.08 6.38
N ARG A 50 -23.00 -4.03 5.66
CA ARG A 50 -24.24 -4.69 6.06
C ARG A 50 -23.94 -5.97 6.82
#